data_AF-A0A2P7TVH9-F1
#
_entry.id   AF-A0A2P7TVH9-F1
#
_cell.length_a   1.000
_cell.length_b   1.000
_cell.length_c   1.000
_cell.angle_alpha   90.00
_cell.angle_beta   90.00
_cell.angle_gamma   90.00
#
_symmetry.space_group_name_H-M   'P 1'
#
loop_
_entity.id
_entity.type
_entity.pdbx_description
1 polymer ?
#
loop_
_entity_poly.entity_id
_entity_poly.type
_entity_poly.pdbx_seq_one_letter_code
_entity_poly.pdbx_strand_id
1 'polypeptide(L)'
;MTYDFDKLWNYAKPADTELAFLELLPKALESNNPDYHLQLLTQIARAQGLQQQFDRAHHTLDEVGKLLNTAAFPVAAIRYLLERGRVFNSSGKAAEAKPFFEQALKLSEETGNDFYAADALHMLAIVTPPDEALQWNLKALQLAESSSDSRTQKWLGSLYNNIGWTYFEMADYEKALSLFKKCLEWNEKHHHHTEAFIARWSVGKALRLQNKATDALIMQTALLKEMIDHNMEEDGFVFEELAECLLQLNRPEQAKKYFAAAYNLLSKDIWLQKNEVNRLTRLKTLGS
;
A
#
# COMPACT_ATOMS: atom_id res chain seq x y z
N MET A 1 18.14 27.23 7.23
CA MET A 1 17.99 26.29 6.11
C MET A 1 17.07 25.17 6.59
N THR A 2 15.87 25.05 6.03
CA THR A 2 14.90 24.00 6.42
C THR A 2 15.31 22.69 5.76
N TYR A 3 15.65 21.68 6.55
CA TYR A 3 15.99 20.36 6.05
C TYR A 3 14.71 19.63 5.65
N ASP A 4 14.69 18.96 4.50
CA ASP A 4 13.58 18.11 4.08
C ASP A 4 13.54 16.86 4.97
N PHE A 5 12.84 16.96 6.10
CA PHE A 5 12.77 15.89 7.10
C PHE A 5 12.03 14.65 6.56
N ASP A 6 11.20 14.77 5.51
CA ASP A 6 10.49 13.61 4.96
C ASP A 6 11.49 12.55 4.42
N LYS A 7 12.73 12.94 4.11
CA LYS A 7 13.81 12.02 3.71
C LYS A 7 14.42 11.22 4.87
N LEU A 8 14.12 11.55 6.12
CA LEU A 8 14.63 10.84 7.30
C LEU A 8 13.75 9.64 7.69
N TRP A 9 12.61 9.45 7.02
CA TRP A 9 11.72 8.34 7.32
C TRP A 9 12.38 6.98 7.11
N ASN A 10 12.33 6.16 8.15
CA ASN A 10 12.54 4.72 8.09
C ASN A 10 11.31 4.01 8.68
N TYR A 11 10.37 3.64 7.82
CA TYR A 11 9.12 2.99 8.22
C TYR A 11 9.32 1.63 8.92
N ALA A 12 10.45 0.94 8.67
CA ALA A 12 10.78 -0.30 9.35
C ALA A 12 11.31 -0.07 10.78
N LYS A 13 11.75 1.16 11.09
CA LYS A 13 12.27 1.57 12.40
C LYS A 13 11.66 2.91 12.82
N PRO A 14 10.37 2.93 13.19
CA PRO A 14 9.69 4.17 13.54
C PRO A 14 10.29 4.85 14.79
N ALA A 15 10.91 4.11 15.71
CA ALA A 15 11.63 4.68 16.85
C ALA A 15 12.88 5.50 16.44
N ASP A 16 13.69 4.97 15.51
CA ASP A 16 14.86 5.69 14.97
C ASP A 16 14.42 6.95 14.23
N THR A 17 13.30 6.88 13.51
CA THR A 17 12.71 8.04 12.82
C THR A 17 12.25 9.10 13.82
N GLU A 18 11.57 8.70 14.90
CA GLU A 18 11.15 9.63 15.96
C GLU A 18 12.36 10.37 16.54
N LEU A 19 13.43 9.64 16.88
CA LEU A 19 14.67 10.24 17.41
C LEU A 19 15.27 11.26 16.43
N ALA A 20 15.37 10.92 15.14
CA ALA A 20 15.89 11.82 14.12
C ALA A 20 15.06 13.12 14.01
N PHE A 21 13.73 13.03 14.14
CA PHE A 21 12.87 14.22 14.15
C PHE A 21 13.00 15.04 15.43
N LEU A 22 13.13 14.39 16.59
CA LEU A 22 13.35 15.08 17.86
C LEU A 22 14.68 15.87 17.86
N GLU A 23 15.73 15.34 17.25
CA GLU A 23 17.02 16.03 17.08
C GLU A 23 16.92 17.29 16.19
N LEU A 24 15.93 17.36 15.31
CA LEU A 24 15.68 18.53 14.47
C LEU A 24 14.84 19.62 15.17
N LEU A 25 14.10 19.29 16.24
CA LEU A 25 13.19 20.24 16.89
C LEU A 25 13.85 21.54 17.38
N PRO A 26 15.03 21.52 18.04
CA PRO A 26 15.67 22.77 18.48
C PRO A 26 15.97 23.70 17.31
N LYS A 27 16.49 23.15 16.21
CA LYS A 27 16.78 23.90 14.98
C LYS A 27 15.51 24.42 14.32
N ALA A 28 14.42 23.65 14.36
CA ALA A 28 13.11 24.08 13.85
C ALA A 28 12.59 25.31 14.61
N LEU A 29 12.70 25.32 15.95
CA LEU A 29 12.31 26.45 16.79
C LEU A 29 13.19 27.68 16.54
N GLU A 30 14.50 27.51 16.45
CA GLU A 30 15.45 28.59 16.16
C GLU A 30 15.25 29.19 14.75
N SER A 31 14.69 28.43 13.81
CA SER A 31 14.48 28.89 12.44
C SER A 31 13.38 29.94 12.28
N ASN A 32 12.60 30.21 13.33
CA ASN A 32 11.42 31.08 13.32
C ASN A 32 10.43 30.75 12.18
N ASN A 33 10.34 29.46 11.81
CA ASN A 33 9.41 28.94 10.82
C ASN A 33 8.34 28.06 11.52
N PRO A 34 7.23 28.66 11.98
CA PRO A 34 6.19 27.92 12.69
C PRO A 34 5.55 26.82 11.83
N ASP A 35 5.38 27.02 10.52
CA ASP A 35 4.84 26.00 9.62
C ASP A 35 5.71 24.74 9.60
N TYR A 36 7.03 24.90 9.43
CA TYR A 36 7.98 23.80 9.47
C TYR A 36 7.98 23.06 10.81
N HIS A 37 7.96 23.81 11.92
CA HIS A 37 7.92 23.25 13.27
C HIS A 37 6.66 22.40 13.50
N LEU A 38 5.49 22.93 13.11
CA LEU A 38 4.22 22.21 13.26
C LEU A 38 4.18 20.95 12.39
N GLN A 39 4.65 21.02 11.13
CA GLN A 39 4.74 19.84 10.29
C GLN A 39 5.68 18.77 10.89
N LEU A 40 6.84 19.16 11.42
CA LEU A 40 7.76 18.22 12.08
C LEU A 40 7.11 17.52 13.28
N LEU A 41 6.36 18.25 14.12
CA LEU A 41 5.61 17.67 15.24
C LEU A 41 4.56 16.65 14.76
N THR A 42 3.86 16.91 13.65
CA THR A 42 2.91 15.91 13.11
C THR A 42 3.61 14.62 12.72
N GLN A 43 4.84 14.69 12.18
CA GLN A 43 5.61 13.50 11.81
C GLN A 43 6.19 12.76 13.01
N ILE A 44 6.54 13.46 14.08
CA ILE A 44 6.86 12.83 15.37
C ILE A 44 5.65 12.04 15.88
N ALA A 45 4.46 12.63 15.85
CA ALA A 45 3.24 11.94 16.26
C ALA A 45 2.95 10.70 15.38
N ARG A 46 3.18 10.79 14.06
CA ARG A 46 3.09 9.63 13.15
C ARG A 46 4.02 8.50 13.57
N ALA A 47 5.27 8.83 13.89
CA ALA A 47 6.27 7.85 14.33
C ALA A 47 5.89 7.22 15.68
N GLN A 48 5.32 8.00 16.60
CA GLN A 48 4.77 7.48 17.87
C GLN A 48 3.57 6.56 17.65
N GLY A 49 2.67 6.90 16.72
CA GLY A 49 1.53 6.08 16.34
C GLY A 49 1.94 4.72 15.75
N LEU A 50 2.96 4.70 14.89
CA LEU A 50 3.53 3.46 14.34
C LEU A 50 4.18 2.57 15.42
N GLN A 51 4.66 3.17 16.51
CA GLN A 51 5.15 2.46 17.70
C GLN A 51 4.03 2.04 18.66
N GLN A 52 2.76 2.27 18.32
CA GLN A 52 1.58 2.06 19.16
C GLN A 52 1.58 2.88 20.47
N GLN A 53 2.35 3.98 20.50
CA GLN A 53 2.40 4.90 21.64
C GLN A 53 1.33 6.00 21.48
N PHE A 54 0.06 5.57 21.44
CA PHE A 54 -1.06 6.41 21.04
C PHE A 54 -1.27 7.64 21.93
N ASP A 55 -1.09 7.50 23.25
CA ASP A 55 -1.21 8.63 24.18
C ASP A 55 -0.15 9.71 23.92
N ARG A 56 1.09 9.30 23.63
CA ARG A 56 2.17 10.23 23.26
C ARG A 56 1.87 10.91 21.93
N ALA A 57 1.39 10.14 20.95
CA ALA A 57 1.01 10.68 19.65
C ALA A 57 -0.10 11.74 19.78
N HIS A 58 -1.14 11.44 20.57
CA HIS A 58 -2.21 12.39 20.84
C HIS A 58 -1.70 13.64 21.56
N HIS A 59 -0.85 13.49 22.57
CA HIS A 59 -0.26 14.61 23.29
C HIS A 59 0.56 15.52 22.36
N THR A 60 1.43 14.95 21.52
CA THR A 60 2.20 15.71 20.53
C THR A 60 1.27 16.48 19.57
N LEU A 61 0.19 15.84 19.11
CA LEU A 61 -0.79 16.49 18.25
C LEU A 61 -1.60 17.57 18.99
N ASP A 62 -1.85 17.43 20.28
CA ASP A 62 -2.53 18.47 21.07
C ASP A 62 -1.68 19.75 21.14
N GLU A 63 -0.35 19.63 21.23
CA GLU A 63 0.56 20.78 21.14
C GLU A 63 0.51 21.44 19.76
N VAL A 64 0.45 20.65 18.67
CA VAL A 64 0.22 21.20 17.32
C VAL A 64 -1.10 21.98 17.28
N GLY A 65 -2.18 21.39 17.80
CA GLY A 65 -3.52 22.00 17.78
C GLY A 65 -3.60 23.34 18.51
N LYS A 66 -2.84 23.54 19.59
CA LYS A 66 -2.80 24.82 20.32
C LYS A 66 -2.18 25.96 19.52
N LEU A 67 -1.24 25.64 18.63
CA LEU A 67 -0.43 26.60 17.88
C LEU A 67 -0.89 26.76 16.42
N LEU A 68 -1.74 25.85 15.95
CA LEU A 68 -2.13 25.77 14.55
C LEU A 68 -3.08 26.91 14.16
N ASN A 69 -2.67 27.68 13.15
CA ASN A 69 -3.54 28.58 12.41
C ASN A 69 -3.75 28.02 11.01
N THR A 70 -4.92 27.45 10.73
CA THR A 70 -5.24 26.78 9.46
C THR A 70 -5.07 27.68 8.25
N ALA A 71 -5.43 28.97 8.35
CA ALA A 71 -5.32 29.90 7.23
C ALA A 71 -3.86 30.27 6.93
N ALA A 72 -3.01 30.32 7.97
CA ALA A 72 -1.59 30.60 7.82
C ALA A 72 -0.78 29.37 7.40
N PHE A 73 -1.13 28.18 7.91
CA PHE A 73 -0.34 26.94 7.79
C PHE A 73 -1.21 25.77 7.28
N PRO A 74 -1.73 25.85 6.04
CA PRO A 74 -2.65 24.84 5.51
C PRO A 74 -2.02 23.44 5.46
N VAL A 75 -0.74 23.32 5.10
CA VAL A 75 -0.05 22.01 5.04
C VAL A 75 0.11 21.40 6.43
N ALA A 76 0.52 22.18 7.43
CA ALA A 76 0.57 21.73 8.82
C ALA A 76 -0.81 21.28 9.32
N ALA A 77 -1.87 22.01 8.98
CA ALA A 77 -3.24 21.66 9.35
C ALA A 77 -3.70 20.34 8.70
N ILE A 78 -3.42 20.15 7.41
CA ILE A 78 -3.74 18.91 6.70
C ILE A 78 -3.00 17.72 7.34
N ARG A 79 -1.69 17.84 7.57
CA ARG A 79 -0.92 16.78 8.24
C ARG A 79 -1.44 16.51 9.64
N TYR A 80 -1.76 17.54 10.42
CA TYR A 80 -2.37 17.38 11.75
C TYR A 80 -3.64 16.52 11.69
N LEU A 81 -4.55 16.81 10.76
CA LEU A 81 -5.79 16.06 10.58
C LEU A 81 -5.51 14.61 10.17
N LEU A 82 -4.65 14.39 9.18
CA LEU A 82 -4.25 13.05 8.73
C LEU A 82 -3.65 12.23 9.89
N GLU A 83 -2.72 12.81 10.64
CA GLU A 83 -2.02 12.08 11.70
C GLU A 83 -2.94 11.84 12.92
N ARG A 84 -3.83 12.78 13.27
CA ARG A 84 -4.85 12.54 14.30
C ARG A 84 -5.78 11.39 13.91
N GLY A 85 -6.26 11.38 12.67
CA GLY A 85 -7.08 10.30 12.14
C GLY A 85 -6.33 8.95 12.18
N ARG A 86 -5.05 8.92 11.79
CA ARG A 86 -4.22 7.69 11.82
C ARG A 86 -4.06 7.14 13.23
N VAL A 87 -3.87 7.99 14.24
CA VAL A 87 -3.76 7.54 15.65
C VAL A 87 -5.08 6.95 16.14
N PHE A 88 -6.22 7.56 15.83
CA PHE A 88 -7.54 6.98 16.14
C PHE A 88 -7.75 5.64 15.41
N ASN A 89 -7.45 5.57 14.12
CA ASN A 89 -7.62 4.33 13.35
C ASN A 89 -6.74 3.20 13.90
N SER A 90 -5.45 3.49 14.15
CA SER A 90 -4.47 2.50 14.61
C SER A 90 -4.76 2.01 16.04
N SER A 91 -5.48 2.82 16.84
CA SER A 91 -5.96 2.42 18.18
C SER A 91 -7.32 1.72 18.14
N GLY A 92 -7.80 1.32 16.96
CA GLY A 92 -9.04 0.56 16.78
C GLY A 92 -10.31 1.41 16.72
N LYS A 93 -10.18 2.74 16.65
CA LYS A 93 -11.29 3.70 16.67
C LYS A 93 -11.55 4.29 15.28
N ALA A 94 -11.82 3.43 14.30
CA ALA A 94 -12.04 3.83 12.91
C ALA A 94 -13.16 4.88 12.75
N ALA A 95 -14.24 4.79 13.52
CA ALA A 95 -15.33 5.75 13.51
C ALA A 95 -14.91 7.16 13.98
N GLU A 96 -13.99 7.25 14.95
CA GLU A 96 -13.43 8.53 15.41
C GLU A 96 -12.42 9.10 14.39
N ALA A 97 -11.79 8.25 13.59
CA ALA A 97 -10.82 8.66 12.58
C ALA A 97 -11.46 9.29 11.33
N LYS A 98 -12.59 8.74 10.86
CA LYS A 98 -13.24 9.16 9.60
C LYS A 98 -13.44 10.69 9.48
N PRO A 99 -13.98 11.41 10.48
CA PRO A 99 -14.17 12.87 10.38
C PRO A 99 -12.87 13.65 10.18
N PHE A 100 -11.74 13.16 10.69
CA PHE A 100 -10.45 13.82 10.48
C PHE A 100 -9.96 13.66 9.04
N PHE A 101 -10.15 12.48 8.44
CA PHE A 101 -9.79 12.27 7.04
C PHE A 101 -10.71 13.04 6.08
N GLU A 102 -12.00 13.15 6.39
CA GLU A 102 -12.93 14.00 5.61
C GLU A 102 -12.54 15.48 5.67
N GLN A 103 -12.15 15.97 6.84
CA GLN A 103 -11.64 17.34 7.00
C GLN A 103 -10.31 17.55 6.27
N ALA A 104 -9.39 16.58 6.34
CA ALA A 104 -8.11 16.63 5.63
C ALA A 104 -8.30 16.67 4.11
N LEU A 105 -9.22 15.85 3.58
CA LEU A 105 -9.57 15.84 2.17
C LEU A 105 -10.09 17.21 1.73
N LYS A 106 -11.12 17.72 2.43
CA LYS A 106 -11.73 19.01 2.10
C LYS A 106 -10.70 20.14 2.10
N LEU A 107 -9.87 20.23 3.13
CA LEU A 107 -8.85 21.27 3.22
C LEU A 107 -7.77 21.12 2.14
N SER A 108 -7.42 19.88 1.79
CA SER A 108 -6.47 19.62 0.70
C SER A 108 -7.02 20.06 -0.65
N GLU A 109 -8.29 19.79 -0.94
CA GLU A 109 -8.98 20.25 -2.15
C GLU A 109 -9.07 21.79 -2.21
N GLU A 110 -9.47 22.43 -1.11
CA GLU A 110 -9.59 23.90 -1.02
C GLU A 110 -8.26 24.63 -1.20
N THR A 111 -7.14 23.97 -0.89
CA THR A 111 -5.80 24.56 -0.91
C THR A 111 -4.93 24.05 -2.07
N GLY A 112 -5.47 23.21 -2.96
CA GLY A 112 -4.75 22.68 -4.12
C GLY A 112 -3.61 21.72 -3.76
N ASN A 113 -3.78 20.93 -2.71
CA ASN A 113 -2.78 20.01 -2.16
C ASN A 113 -3.10 18.55 -2.54
N ASP A 114 -3.03 18.23 -3.83
CA ASP A 114 -3.41 16.93 -4.39
C ASP A 114 -2.75 15.73 -3.69
N PHE A 115 -1.47 15.85 -3.30
CA PHE A 115 -0.76 14.76 -2.64
C PHE A 115 -1.43 14.34 -1.33
N TYR A 116 -1.86 15.32 -0.52
CA TYR A 116 -2.54 15.03 0.74
C TYR A 116 -4.02 14.73 0.54
N ALA A 117 -4.66 15.24 -0.51
CA ALA A 117 -6.00 14.81 -0.88
C ALA A 117 -6.02 13.31 -1.25
N ALA A 118 -5.04 12.84 -2.02
CA ALA A 118 -4.87 11.41 -2.33
C ALA A 118 -4.63 10.59 -1.05
N ASP A 119 -3.81 11.08 -0.12
CA ASP A 119 -3.59 10.40 1.17
C ASP A 119 -4.89 10.33 2.02
N ALA A 120 -5.64 11.42 2.10
CA ALA A 120 -6.91 11.46 2.81
C ALA A 120 -7.94 10.50 2.20
N LEU A 121 -8.04 10.44 0.87
CA LEU A 121 -8.91 9.50 0.16
C LEU A 121 -8.51 8.04 0.44
N HIS A 122 -7.22 7.74 0.42
CA HIS A 122 -6.72 6.42 0.77
C HIS A 122 -7.08 6.04 2.23
N MET A 123 -6.92 6.98 3.16
CA MET A 123 -7.28 6.76 4.56
C MET A 123 -8.79 6.59 4.77
N LEU A 124 -9.62 7.31 4.01
CA LEU A 124 -11.06 7.08 4.00
C LEU A 124 -11.40 5.66 3.54
N ALA A 125 -10.76 5.19 2.47
CA ALA A 125 -10.98 3.83 2.00
C ALA A 125 -10.67 2.76 3.06
N ILE A 126 -9.66 2.99 3.92
CA ILE A 126 -9.29 2.08 5.01
C ILE A 126 -10.35 2.05 6.12
N VAL A 127 -10.99 3.19 6.44
CA VAL A 127 -11.91 3.30 7.58
C VAL A 127 -13.39 3.14 7.21
N THR A 128 -13.68 2.88 5.94
CA THR A 128 -15.06 2.69 5.44
C THR A 128 -15.32 1.24 5.02
N PRO A 129 -16.59 0.80 5.02
CA PRO A 129 -16.96 -0.51 4.49
C PRO A 129 -16.51 -0.73 3.03
N PRO A 130 -16.36 -1.99 2.56
CA PRO A 130 -15.77 -2.29 1.25
C PRO A 130 -16.41 -1.61 0.03
N ASP A 131 -17.73 -1.42 0.05
CA ASP A 131 -18.49 -0.75 -1.01
C ASP A 131 -18.17 0.75 -1.09
N GLU A 132 -18.06 1.43 0.05
CA GLU A 132 -17.56 2.82 0.13
C GLU A 132 -16.06 2.90 -0.19
N ALA A 133 -15.26 1.93 0.28
CA ALA A 133 -13.82 1.92 0.12
C ALA A 133 -13.38 1.94 -1.34
N LEU A 134 -14.07 1.16 -2.19
CA LEU A 134 -13.83 1.19 -3.64
C LEU A 134 -14.07 2.58 -4.23
N GLN A 135 -15.14 3.28 -3.82
CA GLN A 135 -15.43 4.63 -4.31
C GLN A 135 -14.35 5.63 -3.91
N TRP A 136 -13.85 5.56 -2.68
CA TRP A 136 -12.75 6.41 -2.22
C TRP A 136 -11.45 6.15 -2.98
N ASN A 137 -11.09 4.87 -3.18
CA ASN A 137 -9.91 4.51 -3.97
C ASN A 137 -10.04 4.94 -5.44
N LEU A 138 -11.23 4.85 -6.06
CA LEU A 138 -11.46 5.32 -7.42
C LEU A 138 -11.32 6.85 -7.54
N LYS A 139 -11.80 7.61 -6.55
CA LYS A 139 -11.55 9.06 -6.49
C LYS A 139 -10.06 9.38 -6.35
N ALA A 140 -9.35 8.65 -5.49
CA ALA A 140 -7.90 8.81 -5.34
C ALA A 140 -7.17 8.52 -6.65
N LEU A 141 -7.60 7.48 -7.37
CA LEU A 141 -7.04 7.12 -8.66
C LEU A 141 -7.26 8.21 -9.70
N GLN A 142 -8.48 8.73 -9.82
CA GLN A 142 -8.79 9.81 -10.74
C GLN A 142 -7.98 11.09 -10.44
N LEU A 143 -7.81 11.43 -9.17
CA LEU A 143 -6.98 12.54 -8.75
C LEU A 143 -5.52 12.30 -9.13
N ALA A 144 -4.97 11.12 -8.83
CA ALA A 144 -3.58 10.80 -9.14
C ALA A 144 -3.29 10.71 -10.64
N GLU A 145 -4.25 10.25 -11.46
CA GLU A 145 -4.13 10.21 -12.93
C GLU A 145 -4.20 11.61 -13.55
N SER A 146 -4.94 12.55 -12.94
CA SER A 146 -5.14 13.92 -13.48
C SER A 146 -4.18 14.96 -12.89
N SER A 147 -3.54 14.68 -11.76
CA SER A 147 -2.61 15.60 -11.10
C SER A 147 -1.30 15.78 -11.87
N SER A 148 -0.80 17.02 -11.88
CA SER A 148 0.54 17.35 -12.38
C SER A 148 1.63 17.25 -11.29
N ASP A 149 1.26 17.08 -10.01
CA ASP A 149 2.23 16.86 -8.93
C ASP A 149 2.77 15.43 -9.00
N SER A 150 4.05 15.31 -9.33
CA SER A 150 4.79 14.05 -9.32
C SER A 150 4.68 13.26 -8.01
N ARG A 151 4.51 13.93 -6.85
CA ARG A 151 4.31 13.25 -5.57
C ARG A 151 2.95 12.58 -5.51
N THR A 152 1.89 13.23 -6.01
CA THR A 152 0.56 12.64 -6.11
C THR A 152 0.56 11.45 -7.05
N GLN A 153 1.22 11.57 -8.21
CA GLN A 153 1.30 10.48 -9.18
C GLN A 153 1.96 9.21 -8.62
N LYS A 154 2.85 9.31 -7.61
CA LYS A 154 3.44 8.14 -6.94
C LYS A 154 2.40 7.21 -6.29
N TRP A 155 1.19 7.70 -5.99
CA TRP A 155 0.10 6.86 -5.49
C TRP A 155 -0.40 5.84 -6.54
N LEU A 156 -0.23 6.11 -7.83
CA LEU A 156 -0.79 5.31 -8.93
C LEU A 156 -0.45 3.82 -8.82
N GLY A 157 0.81 3.47 -8.53
CA GLY A 157 1.21 2.06 -8.38
C GLY A 157 0.40 1.33 -7.32
N SER A 158 0.29 1.91 -6.12
CA SER A 158 -0.48 1.31 -5.02
C SER A 158 -1.98 1.26 -5.30
N LEU A 159 -2.54 2.31 -5.93
CA LEU A 159 -3.97 2.40 -6.26
C LEU A 159 -4.35 1.39 -7.34
N TYR A 160 -3.56 1.27 -8.41
CA TYR A 160 -3.78 0.24 -9.44
C TYR A 160 -3.75 -1.16 -8.85
N ASN A 161 -2.80 -1.46 -7.98
CA ASN A 161 -2.72 -2.76 -7.31
C ASN A 161 -3.96 -3.01 -6.44
N ASN A 162 -4.28 -2.10 -5.52
CA ASN A 162 -5.32 -2.32 -4.52
C ASN A 162 -6.71 -2.40 -5.16
N ILE A 163 -7.02 -1.49 -6.09
CA ILE A 163 -8.29 -1.51 -6.82
C ILE A 163 -8.36 -2.74 -7.73
N GLY A 164 -7.24 -3.15 -8.32
CA GLY A 164 -7.14 -4.38 -9.10
C GLY A 164 -7.55 -5.62 -8.29
N TRP A 165 -7.04 -5.74 -7.06
CA TRP A 165 -7.42 -6.82 -6.14
C TRP A 165 -8.87 -6.73 -5.68
N THR A 166 -9.40 -5.53 -5.42
CA THR A 166 -10.82 -5.37 -5.10
C THR A 166 -11.71 -5.87 -6.24
N TYR A 167 -11.44 -5.50 -7.49
CA TYR A 167 -12.21 -6.04 -8.62
C TYR A 167 -12.00 -7.54 -8.83
N PHE A 168 -10.79 -8.05 -8.52
CA PHE A 168 -10.50 -9.47 -8.58
C PHE A 168 -11.37 -10.27 -7.58
N GLU A 169 -11.49 -9.78 -6.34
CA GLU A 169 -12.35 -10.37 -5.31
C GLU A 169 -13.84 -10.31 -5.67
N MET A 170 -14.26 -9.27 -6.40
CA MET A 170 -15.60 -9.14 -6.98
C MET A 170 -15.81 -10.02 -8.22
N ALA A 171 -14.82 -10.82 -8.63
CA ALA A 171 -14.80 -11.60 -9.86
C ALA A 171 -14.93 -10.78 -11.17
N ASP A 172 -14.74 -9.46 -11.12
CA ASP A 172 -14.62 -8.59 -12.29
C ASP A 172 -13.17 -8.65 -12.82
N TYR A 173 -12.82 -9.82 -13.36
CA TYR A 173 -11.45 -10.09 -13.82
C TYR A 173 -11.02 -9.21 -14.99
N GLU A 174 -11.96 -8.62 -15.73
CA GLU A 174 -11.67 -7.68 -16.82
C GLU A 174 -11.12 -6.36 -16.29
N LYS A 175 -11.81 -5.74 -15.33
CA LYS A 175 -11.30 -4.53 -14.67
C LYS A 175 -10.03 -4.81 -13.87
N ALA A 176 -9.98 -5.94 -13.16
CA ALA A 176 -8.79 -6.34 -12.42
C ALA A 176 -7.57 -6.46 -13.34
N LEU A 177 -7.70 -7.16 -14.47
CA LEU A 177 -6.62 -7.32 -15.45
C LEU A 177 -6.16 -5.97 -16.02
N SER A 178 -7.09 -5.07 -16.34
CA SER A 178 -6.78 -3.72 -16.83
C SER A 178 -5.92 -2.95 -15.82
N LEU A 179 -6.31 -2.98 -14.54
CA LEU A 179 -5.58 -2.29 -13.47
C LEU A 179 -4.24 -2.94 -13.15
N PHE A 180 -4.15 -4.28 -13.12
CA PHE A 180 -2.86 -4.95 -12.93
C PHE A 180 -1.87 -4.66 -14.06
N LYS A 181 -2.34 -4.50 -15.30
CA LYS A 181 -1.49 -4.06 -16.41
C LYS A 181 -1.00 -2.63 -16.23
N LYS A 182 -1.87 -1.70 -15.83
CA LYS A 182 -1.46 -0.33 -15.48
C LYS A 182 -0.46 -0.31 -14.31
N CYS A 183 -0.66 -1.16 -13.31
CA CYS A 183 0.27 -1.34 -12.19
C CYS A 183 1.65 -1.82 -12.66
N LEU A 184 1.68 -2.83 -13.55
CA LEU A 184 2.91 -3.35 -14.13
C LEU A 184 3.66 -2.26 -14.93
N GLU A 185 2.97 -1.59 -15.85
CA GLU A 185 3.55 -0.53 -16.68
C GLU A 185 4.10 0.61 -15.81
N TRP A 186 3.35 1.01 -14.77
CA TRP A 186 3.79 2.03 -13.83
C TRP A 186 5.09 1.64 -13.13
N ASN A 187 5.16 0.43 -12.57
CA ASN A 187 6.33 -0.01 -11.82
C ASN A 187 7.55 -0.29 -12.71
N GLU A 188 7.36 -0.80 -13.93
CA GLU A 188 8.45 -0.95 -14.92
C GLU A 188 9.03 0.41 -15.32
N LYS A 189 8.17 1.40 -15.58
CA LYS A 189 8.59 2.78 -15.92
C LYS A 189 9.38 3.45 -14.80
N HIS A 190 9.10 3.13 -13.54
CA HIS A 190 9.77 3.71 -12.38
C HIS A 190 10.86 2.82 -11.78
N HIS A 191 11.20 1.71 -12.43
CA HIS A 191 12.23 0.76 -11.98
C HIS A 191 11.96 0.17 -10.58
N HIS A 192 10.68 0.00 -10.25
CA HIS A 192 10.22 -0.67 -9.03
C HIS A 192 10.13 -2.18 -9.29
N HIS A 193 11.28 -2.86 -9.32
CA HIS A 193 11.39 -4.24 -9.77
C HIS A 193 10.53 -5.23 -8.97
N THR A 194 10.49 -5.08 -7.64
CA THR A 194 9.70 -5.97 -6.76
C THR A 194 8.19 -5.81 -7.02
N GLU A 195 7.72 -4.58 -7.14
CA GLU A 195 6.31 -4.28 -7.40
C GLU A 195 5.91 -4.68 -8.82
N ALA A 196 6.80 -4.50 -9.80
CA ALA A 196 6.59 -4.99 -11.16
C ALA A 196 6.48 -6.53 -11.22
N PHE A 197 7.32 -7.24 -10.46
CA PHE A 197 7.23 -8.69 -10.31
C PHE A 197 5.85 -9.13 -9.79
N ILE A 198 5.38 -8.51 -8.71
CA ILE A 198 4.07 -8.79 -8.10
C ILE A 198 2.93 -8.45 -9.08
N ALA A 199 3.03 -7.32 -9.79
CA ALA A 199 2.04 -6.92 -10.78
C ALA A 199 1.97 -7.90 -11.95
N ARG A 200 3.11 -8.38 -12.45
CA ARG A 200 3.17 -9.39 -13.52
C ARG A 200 2.56 -10.72 -13.06
N TRP A 201 2.82 -11.14 -11.82
CA TRP A 201 2.17 -12.31 -11.24
C TRP A 201 0.65 -12.15 -11.19
N SER A 202 0.19 -10.97 -10.77
CA SER A 202 -1.24 -10.62 -10.67
C SER A 202 -1.94 -10.61 -12.05
N VAL A 203 -1.26 -10.10 -13.09
CA VAL A 203 -1.73 -10.17 -14.48
C VAL A 203 -1.89 -11.62 -14.92
N GLY A 204 -0.90 -12.48 -14.66
CA GLY A 204 -0.96 -13.90 -14.99
C GLY A 204 -2.15 -14.60 -14.32
N LYS A 205 -2.36 -14.34 -13.03
CA LYS A 205 -3.50 -14.88 -12.28
C LYS A 205 -4.85 -14.43 -12.85
N ALA A 206 -4.99 -13.14 -13.16
CA ALA A 206 -6.21 -12.61 -13.78
C ALA A 206 -6.48 -13.21 -15.18
N LEU A 207 -5.43 -13.39 -16.00
CA LEU A 207 -5.54 -14.06 -17.31
C LEU A 207 -6.04 -15.50 -17.16
N ARG A 208 -5.51 -16.25 -16.20
CA ARG A 208 -5.95 -17.63 -15.92
C ARG A 208 -7.45 -17.69 -15.61
N LEU A 209 -7.94 -16.81 -14.73
CA LEU A 209 -9.36 -16.74 -14.39
C LEU A 209 -10.27 -16.23 -15.52
N GLN A 210 -9.69 -15.57 -16.54
CA GLN A 210 -10.37 -15.29 -17.81
C GLN A 210 -10.30 -16.44 -18.82
N ASN A 211 -9.92 -17.65 -18.41
CA ASN A 211 -9.70 -18.81 -19.29
C ASN A 211 -8.57 -18.63 -20.33
N LYS A 212 -7.65 -17.69 -20.09
CA LYS A 212 -6.45 -17.47 -20.91
C LYS A 212 -5.23 -18.13 -20.27
N ALA A 213 -5.38 -19.41 -19.90
CA ALA A 213 -4.37 -20.15 -19.14
C ALA A 213 -3.03 -20.30 -19.89
N THR A 214 -3.04 -20.33 -21.23
CA THR A 214 -1.81 -20.33 -22.03
C THR A 214 -1.00 -19.05 -21.83
N ASP A 215 -1.65 -17.88 -21.91
CA ASP A 215 -0.98 -16.59 -21.75
C ASP A 215 -0.47 -16.42 -20.30
N ALA A 216 -1.27 -16.85 -19.33
CA ALA A 216 -0.88 -16.91 -17.93
C ALA A 216 0.35 -17.80 -17.72
N LEU A 217 0.37 -19.00 -18.29
CA LEU A 217 1.51 -19.92 -18.17
C LEU A 217 2.79 -19.32 -18.76
N ILE A 218 2.72 -18.66 -19.92
CA ILE A 218 3.87 -17.99 -20.55
C ILE A 218 4.44 -16.93 -19.59
N MET A 219 3.56 -16.10 -19.03
CA MET A 219 3.94 -15.02 -18.13
C MET A 219 4.57 -15.54 -16.83
N GLN A 220 3.97 -16.55 -16.20
CA GLN A 220 4.50 -17.15 -14.98
C GLN A 220 5.81 -17.92 -15.22
N THR A 221 5.97 -18.53 -16.39
CA THR A 221 7.23 -19.20 -16.76
C THR A 221 8.35 -18.18 -16.97
N ALA A 222 8.05 -17.02 -17.55
CA ALA A 222 9.00 -15.93 -17.68
C ALA A 222 9.44 -15.37 -16.31
N LEU A 223 8.51 -15.23 -15.36
CA LEU A 223 8.82 -14.85 -13.98
C LEU A 223 9.73 -15.87 -13.30
N LEU A 224 9.42 -17.16 -13.39
CA LEU A 224 10.28 -18.20 -12.83
C LEU A 224 11.69 -18.17 -13.45
N LYS A 225 11.80 -17.95 -14.77
CA LYS A 225 13.09 -17.83 -15.43
C LYS A 225 13.87 -16.62 -14.91
N GLU A 226 13.22 -15.46 -14.77
CA GLU A 226 13.83 -14.25 -14.21
C GLU A 226 14.38 -14.49 -12.80
N MET A 227 13.60 -15.18 -11.95
CA MET A 227 14.05 -15.54 -10.59
C MET A 227 15.31 -16.41 -10.62
N ILE A 228 15.37 -17.39 -11.51
CA ILE A 228 16.54 -18.28 -11.66
C ILE A 228 17.74 -17.50 -12.19
N ASP A 229 17.56 -16.72 -13.26
CA ASP A 229 18.63 -15.97 -13.93
C ASP A 229 19.26 -14.92 -12.99
N HIS A 230 18.48 -14.37 -12.05
CA HIS A 230 18.93 -13.38 -11.07
C HIS A 230 19.19 -13.96 -9.66
N ASN A 231 19.12 -15.28 -9.48
CA ASN A 231 19.32 -15.95 -8.19
C ASN A 231 18.44 -15.34 -7.07
N MET A 232 17.19 -15.04 -7.39
CA MET A 232 16.16 -14.62 -6.43
C MET A 232 15.69 -15.82 -5.59
N GLU A 233 15.14 -15.54 -4.41
CA GLU A 233 14.51 -16.58 -3.60
C GLU A 233 13.31 -17.21 -4.34
N GLU A 234 13.08 -18.50 -4.09
CA GLU A 234 11.90 -19.18 -4.63
C GLU A 234 10.62 -18.63 -4.03
N ASP A 235 9.57 -18.50 -4.85
CA ASP A 235 8.28 -17.94 -4.47
C ASP A 235 7.17 -18.98 -4.65
N GLY A 236 6.52 -19.32 -3.55
CA GLY A 236 5.47 -20.33 -3.53
C GLY A 236 4.21 -19.93 -4.31
N PHE A 237 3.93 -18.62 -4.44
CA PHE A 237 2.79 -18.11 -5.19
C PHE A 237 3.03 -18.21 -6.71
N VAL A 238 4.26 -18.02 -7.19
CA VAL A 238 4.61 -18.29 -8.59
C VAL A 238 4.44 -19.76 -8.92
N PHE A 239 4.93 -20.66 -8.05
CA PHE A 239 4.74 -22.10 -8.26
C PHE A 239 3.28 -22.52 -8.24
N GLU A 240 2.47 -21.96 -7.34
CA GLU A 240 1.03 -22.22 -7.31
C GLU A 240 0.36 -21.80 -8.61
N GLU A 241 0.59 -20.57 -9.08
CA GLU A 241 -0.06 -20.11 -10.32
C GLU A 241 0.43 -20.87 -11.56
N LEU A 242 1.71 -21.28 -11.62
CA LEU A 242 2.20 -22.20 -12.66
C LEU A 242 1.42 -23.53 -12.65
N ALA A 243 1.25 -24.11 -11.46
CA ALA A 243 0.53 -25.37 -11.29
C ALA A 243 -0.94 -25.25 -11.69
N GLU A 244 -1.63 -24.17 -11.29
CA GLU A 244 -3.01 -23.90 -11.68
C GLU A 244 -3.17 -23.70 -13.20
N CYS A 245 -2.25 -22.97 -13.83
CA CYS A 245 -2.26 -22.82 -15.29
C CYS A 245 -2.11 -24.17 -16.00
N LEU A 246 -1.16 -25.00 -15.57
CA LEU A 246 -0.94 -26.34 -16.14
C LEU A 246 -2.14 -27.27 -15.91
N LEU A 247 -2.75 -27.21 -14.73
CA LEU A 247 -3.94 -27.99 -14.42
C LEU A 247 -5.11 -27.60 -15.33
N GLN A 248 -5.37 -26.30 -15.52
CA GLN A 248 -6.42 -25.80 -16.41
C GLN A 248 -6.17 -26.15 -17.89
N LEU A 249 -4.91 -26.27 -18.29
CA LEU A 249 -4.50 -26.74 -19.62
C LEU A 249 -4.48 -28.27 -19.76
N ASN A 250 -5.01 -29.00 -18.77
CA ASN A 250 -5.11 -30.45 -18.75
C ASN A 250 -3.72 -31.14 -18.76
N ARG A 251 -2.73 -30.56 -18.06
CA ARG A 251 -1.35 -31.07 -17.91
C ARG A 251 -1.00 -31.41 -16.44
N PRO A 252 -1.76 -32.31 -15.78
CA PRO A 252 -1.63 -32.56 -14.34
C PRO A 252 -0.25 -33.10 -13.95
N GLU A 253 0.37 -33.95 -14.77
CA GLU A 253 1.71 -34.49 -14.51
C GLU A 253 2.79 -33.40 -14.40
N GLN A 254 2.69 -32.35 -15.23
CA GLN A 254 3.59 -31.21 -15.16
C GLN A 254 3.26 -30.29 -13.98
N ALA A 255 1.97 -30.17 -13.62
CA ALA A 255 1.51 -29.34 -12.51
C ALA A 255 1.96 -29.90 -11.15
N LYS A 256 2.00 -31.23 -10.99
CA LYS A 256 2.30 -31.93 -9.73
C LYS A 256 3.57 -31.43 -9.05
N LYS A 257 4.68 -31.29 -9.78
CA LYS A 257 5.95 -30.79 -9.21
C LYS A 257 5.83 -29.36 -8.67
N TYR A 258 5.04 -28.51 -9.32
CA TYR A 258 4.84 -27.12 -8.92
C TYR A 258 3.86 -27.02 -7.74
N PHE A 259 2.82 -27.86 -7.68
CA PHE A 259 1.97 -27.98 -6.49
C PHE A 259 2.78 -28.43 -5.26
N ALA A 260 3.68 -29.39 -5.42
CA ALA A 260 4.56 -29.83 -4.35
C ALA A 260 5.51 -28.71 -3.89
N ALA A 261 6.14 -27.99 -4.83
CA ALA A 261 7.01 -26.86 -4.51
C ALA A 261 6.25 -25.71 -3.82
N ALA A 262 5.06 -25.35 -4.33
CA ALA A 262 4.19 -24.36 -3.73
C ALA A 262 3.81 -24.76 -2.29
N TYR A 263 3.39 -26.01 -2.06
CA TYR A 263 3.08 -26.49 -0.72
C TYR A 263 4.30 -26.40 0.21
N ASN A 264 5.48 -26.83 -0.23
CA ASN A 264 6.69 -26.81 0.59
C ASN A 264 7.10 -25.41 1.05
N LEU A 265 6.82 -24.37 0.26
CA LEU A 265 7.09 -22.98 0.60
C LEU A 265 5.94 -22.36 1.40
N LEU A 266 4.72 -22.40 0.87
CA LEU A 266 3.56 -21.72 1.45
C LEU A 266 3.10 -22.35 2.77
N SER A 267 3.36 -23.64 3.00
CA SER A 267 3.06 -24.28 4.29
C SER A 267 3.93 -23.79 5.44
N LYS A 268 4.99 -23.01 5.19
CA LYS A 268 5.83 -22.39 6.24
C LYS A 268 5.28 -21.04 6.71
N ASP A 269 4.36 -20.43 5.96
CA ASP A 269 3.76 -19.14 6.29
C ASP A 269 2.71 -19.32 7.41
N ILE A 270 2.95 -18.69 8.56
CA ILE A 270 2.11 -18.79 9.76
C ILE A 270 0.69 -18.25 9.49
N TRP A 271 0.56 -17.23 8.66
CA TRP A 271 -0.74 -16.66 8.33
C TRP A 271 -1.53 -17.62 7.43
N LEU A 272 -0.91 -18.23 6.41
CA LEU A 272 -1.57 -19.22 5.57
C LEU A 272 -1.94 -20.49 6.36
N GLN A 273 -1.09 -20.93 7.28
CA GLN A 273 -1.41 -22.04 8.18
C GLN A 273 -2.68 -21.78 9.01
N LYS A 274 -2.88 -20.53 9.45
CA LYS A 274 -4.02 -20.16 10.29
C LYS A 274 -5.30 -19.88 9.49
N ASN A 275 -5.17 -19.28 8.31
CA ASN A 275 -6.32 -18.72 7.58
C ASN A 275 -6.66 -19.47 6.28
N GLU A 276 -5.73 -20.26 5.73
CA GLU A 276 -5.83 -20.86 4.39
C GLU A 276 -5.56 -22.38 4.40
N VAL A 277 -5.99 -23.08 5.45
CA VAL A 277 -5.78 -24.53 5.64
C VAL A 277 -6.29 -25.35 4.45
N ASN A 278 -7.43 -24.96 3.88
CA ASN A 278 -8.02 -25.65 2.73
C ASN A 278 -7.15 -25.50 1.47
N ARG A 279 -6.60 -24.30 1.24
CA ARG A 279 -5.66 -24.04 0.14
C ARG A 279 -4.42 -24.91 0.29
N LEU A 280 -3.78 -24.91 1.46
CA LEU A 280 -2.58 -25.73 1.71
C LEU A 280 -2.85 -27.23 1.55
N THR A 281 -4.00 -27.71 2.04
CA THR A 281 -4.40 -29.12 1.90
C THR A 281 -4.57 -29.50 0.43
N ARG A 282 -5.17 -28.61 -0.38
CA ARG A 282 -5.33 -28.82 -1.82
C ARG A 282 -3.98 -28.85 -2.54
N LEU A 283 -3.08 -27.91 -2.24
CA LEU A 283 -1.72 -27.91 -2.81
C LEU A 283 -0.98 -29.22 -2.49
N LYS A 284 -1.03 -29.68 -1.23
CA LYS A 284 -0.44 -30.96 -0.82
C LYS A 284 -1.01 -32.13 -1.61
N THR A 285 -2.34 -32.18 -1.74
CA THR A 285 -3.04 -33.29 -2.42
C THR A 285 -2.67 -33.35 -3.90
N LEU A 286 -2.65 -32.20 -4.59
CA LEU A 286 -2.31 -32.12 -6.02
C LEU A 286 -0.80 -32.27 -6.28
N GLY A 287 0.04 -32.05 -5.27
CA GLY A 287 1.49 -32.26 -5.33
C GLY A 287 1.95 -33.67 -4.93
N SER A 288 1.07 -34.50 -4.35
CA SER A 288 1.37 -35.86 -3.88
C SER A 288 1.37 -36.88 -5.01
#